data_AF-A0AAN4YPN1-F1
#
_entry.id   AF-A0AAN4YPN1-F1
#
_cell.length_a   1.000
_cell.length_b   1.000
_cell.length_c   1.000
_cell.angle_alpha   90.00
_cell.angle_beta   90.00
_cell.angle_gamma   90.00
#
_symmetry.space_group_name_H-M   'P 1'
#
loop_
_entity.id
_entity.type
_entity.pdbx_description
1 polymer ?
#
loop_
_entity_poly.entity_id
_entity_poly.type
_entity_poly.pdbx_seq_one_letter_code
_entity_poly.pdbx_strand_id
1 'polypeptide(L)'
;MSSTTRNTQIPHEDIIVTPQSDFTVQIKEFRQVGGRKLLKRTASLRVKRDTLANSSGYFQAMMGGRWTESEGDTITLEEDTVRSIEIWLRHFHGTLDVVTLDDISVADIWHIILASDKYQFNRNDLLQWFIRWYRNATAAGIHRDNLAKKLMLPCYAFDYAHGFQDLTKRLAYEEKGHIMEINPIDNVRLHLPPRIIRELSSQDTCTLHLNANKF
;
A
#
# COMPACT_ATOMS: atom_id res chain seq x y z
N MET A 1 2.66 44.28 16.64
CA MET A 1 3.24 42.96 16.31
C MET A 1 2.09 42.01 16.01
N SER A 2 1.76 41.82 14.73
CA SER A 2 0.61 41.01 14.31
C SER A 2 1.05 39.56 14.09
N SER A 3 0.63 38.69 14.99
CA SER A 3 0.75 37.24 14.85
C SER A 3 -0.12 36.78 13.67
N THR A 4 0.52 36.45 12.56
CA THR A 4 -0.16 35.87 11.40
C THR A 4 -0.41 34.40 11.66
N THR A 5 -1.60 34.05 12.17
CA THR A 5 -2.12 32.69 12.14
C THR A 5 -2.36 32.30 10.69
N ARG A 6 -1.43 31.55 10.08
CA ARG A 6 -1.67 30.89 8.79
C ARG A 6 -2.79 29.88 8.99
N ASN A 7 -4.00 30.25 8.61
CA ASN A 7 -5.13 29.35 8.46
C ASN A 7 -4.77 28.36 7.33
N THR A 8 -4.15 27.25 7.69
CA THR A 8 -3.68 26.26 6.72
C THR A 8 -4.90 25.43 6.36
N GLN A 9 -5.59 25.82 5.29
CA GLN A 9 -6.73 25.07 4.77
C GLN A 9 -6.28 23.64 4.46
N ILE A 10 -6.91 22.66 5.11
CA ILE A 10 -6.64 21.25 4.85
C ILE A 10 -7.12 20.94 3.43
N PRO A 11 -6.26 20.40 2.56
CA PRO A 11 -6.66 20.09 1.19
C PRO A 11 -7.79 19.05 1.17
N HIS A 12 -8.74 19.25 0.27
CA HIS A 12 -9.86 18.35 0.00
C HIS A 12 -9.86 17.97 -1.48
N GLU A 13 -10.08 16.69 -1.78
CA GLU A 13 -10.17 16.17 -3.14
C GLU A 13 -11.51 15.45 -3.33
N ASP A 14 -12.29 15.83 -4.34
CA ASP A 14 -13.49 15.11 -4.77
C ASP A 14 -13.13 14.18 -5.94
N ILE A 15 -13.26 12.87 -5.73
CA ILE A 15 -12.86 11.85 -6.69
C ILE A 15 -14.09 11.07 -7.14
N ILE A 16 -14.38 11.13 -8.44
CA ILE A 16 -15.42 10.31 -9.06
C ILE A 16 -14.80 8.96 -9.45
N VAL A 17 -15.12 7.91 -8.70
CA VAL A 17 -14.68 6.54 -9.01
C VAL A 17 -15.54 5.94 -10.11
N THR A 18 -16.85 6.22 -10.08
CA THR A 18 -17.81 5.82 -11.11
C THR A 18 -18.88 6.92 -11.32
N PRO A 19 -19.28 7.22 -12.56
CA PRO A 19 -20.35 8.21 -12.83
C PRO A 19 -21.71 7.82 -12.27
N GLN A 20 -21.98 6.52 -12.07
CA GLN A 20 -23.26 6.04 -11.55
C GLN A 20 -23.32 6.01 -10.01
N SER A 21 -22.38 6.65 -9.32
CA SER A 21 -22.24 6.60 -7.86
C SER A 21 -23.53 6.99 -7.10
N ASP A 22 -23.81 6.26 -6.02
CA ASP A 22 -24.90 6.51 -5.07
C ASP A 22 -24.41 6.53 -3.62
N PHE A 23 -23.09 6.48 -3.42
CA PHE A 23 -22.47 6.41 -2.11
C PHE A 23 -21.16 7.18 -2.05
N THR A 24 -20.83 7.72 -0.87
CA THR A 24 -19.63 8.52 -0.64
C THR A 24 -18.73 7.88 0.42
N VAL A 25 -17.47 7.60 0.06
CA VAL A 25 -16.44 7.21 1.02
C VAL A 25 -15.60 8.44 1.32
N GLN A 26 -15.73 8.97 2.54
CA GLN A 26 -14.88 10.04 3.03
C GLN A 26 -13.60 9.45 3.60
N ILE A 27 -12.45 10.02 3.26
CA ILE A 27 -11.15 9.63 3.80
C ILE A 27 -10.56 10.80 4.57
N LYS A 28 -10.11 10.55 5.79
CA LYS A 28 -9.28 11.46 6.57
C LYS A 28 -7.89 10.86 6.68
N GLU A 29 -6.96 11.39 5.90
CA GLU A 29 -5.57 10.95 5.90
C GLU A 29 -4.78 11.74 6.94
N PHE A 30 -4.09 11.05 7.85
CA PHE A 30 -3.29 11.67 8.91
C PHE A 30 -1.79 11.48 8.67
N ARG A 31 -1.00 12.41 9.19
CA ARG A 31 0.46 12.27 9.31
C ARG A 31 0.87 12.29 10.77
N GLN A 32 1.93 11.56 11.09
CA GLN A 32 2.55 11.59 12.42
C GLN A 32 3.54 12.75 12.47
N VAL A 33 3.36 13.67 13.43
CA VAL A 33 4.31 14.75 13.70
C VAL A 33 4.51 14.84 15.21
N GLY A 34 5.72 14.50 15.69
CA GLY A 34 6.05 14.55 17.12
C GLY A 34 5.12 13.69 18.00
N GLY A 35 4.74 12.50 17.53
CA GLY A 35 3.82 11.59 18.24
C GLY A 35 2.34 12.00 18.21
N ARG A 36 1.97 13.06 17.48
CA ARG A 36 0.58 13.49 17.28
C ARG A 36 0.12 13.16 15.86
N LYS A 37 -1.13 12.70 15.73
CA LYS A 37 -1.83 12.58 14.44
C LYS A 37 -2.34 13.95 14.03
N LEU A 38 -1.81 14.48 12.93
CA LEU A 38 -2.29 15.71 12.31
C LEU A 38 -3.00 15.37 11.01
N LEU A 39 -4.21 15.89 10.83
CA LEU A 39 -4.96 15.74 9.59
C LEU A 39 -4.15 16.35 8.44
N LYS A 40 -3.78 15.50 7.48
CA LYS A 40 -2.94 15.84 6.33
C LYS A 40 -3.80 16.31 5.16
N ARG A 41 -4.84 15.53 4.83
CA ARG A 41 -5.79 15.84 3.76
C ARG A 41 -7.10 15.07 3.97
N THR A 42 -8.11 15.47 3.21
CA THR A 42 -9.39 14.77 3.15
C THR A 42 -9.76 14.49 1.70
N ALA A 43 -10.57 13.47 1.46
CA ALA A 43 -11.12 13.21 0.14
C ALA A 43 -12.54 12.63 0.23
N SER A 44 -13.35 12.89 -0.79
CA SER A 44 -14.68 12.30 -0.97
C SER A 44 -14.67 11.45 -2.24
N LEU A 45 -14.81 10.14 -2.09
CA LEU A 45 -14.77 9.19 -3.20
C LEU A 45 -16.19 8.72 -3.51
N ARG A 46 -16.67 9.02 -4.73
CA ARG A 46 -18.03 8.70 -5.17
C ARG A 46 -18.06 7.31 -5.82
N VAL A 47 -18.76 6.37 -5.19
CA VAL A 47 -18.80 4.94 -5.53
C VAL A 47 -20.23 4.40 -5.62
N LYS A 48 -20.38 3.16 -6.10
CA LYS A 48 -21.60 2.37 -5.96
C LYS A 48 -21.60 1.62 -4.63
N ARG A 49 -22.66 1.80 -3.83
CA ARG A 49 -22.85 1.13 -2.53
C ARG A 49 -22.78 -0.38 -2.66
N ASP A 50 -23.55 -0.93 -3.58
CA ASP A 50 -23.65 -2.39 -3.75
C ASP A 50 -22.32 -3.00 -4.20
N THR A 51 -21.60 -2.31 -5.09
CA THR A 51 -20.25 -2.74 -5.52
C THR A 51 -19.28 -2.76 -4.34
N LEU A 52 -19.30 -1.75 -3.47
CA LEU A 52 -18.47 -1.69 -2.27
C LEU A 52 -18.89 -2.74 -1.22
N ALA A 53 -20.18 -2.93 -0.99
CA ALA A 53 -20.69 -3.95 -0.08
C ALA A 53 -20.29 -5.37 -0.54
N ASN A 54 -20.34 -5.63 -1.85
CA ASN A 54 -19.99 -6.92 -2.42
C ASN A 54 -18.47 -7.15 -2.54
N SER A 55 -17.64 -6.11 -2.36
CA SER A 55 -16.19 -6.24 -2.51
C SER A 55 -15.49 -6.85 -1.30
N SER A 56 -16.11 -6.83 -0.11
CA SER A 56 -15.56 -7.45 1.09
C SER A 56 -16.62 -7.75 2.14
N GLY A 57 -16.40 -8.78 2.95
CA GLY A 57 -17.23 -9.07 4.11
C GLY A 57 -17.24 -7.95 5.14
N TYR A 58 -16.17 -7.14 5.21
CA TYR A 58 -16.10 -5.96 6.08
C TYR A 58 -17.16 -4.92 5.71
N PHE A 59 -17.19 -4.47 4.45
CA PHE A 59 -18.17 -3.48 4.00
C PHE A 59 -19.59 -4.04 3.94
N GLN A 60 -19.74 -5.31 3.58
CA GLN A 60 -21.02 -6.00 3.66
C GLN A 60 -21.61 -5.95 5.08
N ALA A 61 -20.79 -6.26 6.10
CA ALA A 61 -21.21 -6.24 7.50
C ALA A 61 -21.50 -4.81 8.00
N MET A 62 -20.67 -3.83 7.60
CA MET A 62 -20.85 -2.42 7.93
C MET A 62 -22.18 -1.87 7.39
N MET A 63 -22.55 -2.22 6.15
CA MET A 63 -23.75 -1.71 5.49
C MET A 63 -25.02 -2.53 5.80
N GLY A 64 -24.88 -3.70 6.41
CA GLY A 64 -25.97 -4.67 6.65
C GLY A 64 -26.92 -4.39 7.82
N GLY A 65 -27.08 -3.13 8.26
CA GLY A 65 -28.21 -2.73 9.13
C GLY A 65 -27.98 -2.68 10.64
N ARG A 66 -26.73 -2.73 11.13
CA ARG A 66 -26.41 -2.60 12.58
C ARG A 66 -25.64 -1.35 12.96
N TRP A 67 -25.33 -0.51 11.99
CA TRP A 67 -24.43 0.63 12.14
C TRP A 67 -25.11 1.89 11.61
N THR A 68 -24.79 3.06 12.15
CA THR A 68 -25.28 4.36 11.65
C THR A 68 -25.01 4.53 10.15
N GLU A 69 -23.88 3.97 9.70
CA GLU A 69 -23.41 3.89 8.33
C GLU A 69 -24.34 3.07 7.41
N SER A 70 -25.18 2.20 7.97
CA SER A 70 -26.11 1.39 7.19
C SER A 70 -27.28 2.20 6.60
N GLU A 71 -27.69 3.28 7.26
CA GLU A 71 -28.81 4.15 6.83
C GLU A 71 -28.34 5.38 6.02
N GLY A 72 -27.08 5.80 6.18
CA GLY A 72 -26.51 6.97 5.49
C GLY A 72 -26.03 6.67 4.06
N ASP A 73 -25.80 7.71 3.26
CA ASP A 73 -25.16 7.62 1.93
C ASP A 73 -23.63 7.79 1.98
N THR A 74 -23.08 7.82 3.20
CA THR A 74 -21.68 8.19 3.46
C THR A 74 -21.07 7.35 4.58
N ILE A 75 -19.81 6.92 4.39
CA ILE A 75 -18.95 6.41 5.46
C ILE A 75 -17.68 7.26 5.58
N THR A 76 -17.05 7.24 6.75
CA THR A 76 -15.72 7.84 6.95
C THR A 76 -14.68 6.76 7.27
N LEU A 77 -13.60 6.73 6.50
CA LEU A 77 -12.42 5.91 6.75
C LEU A 77 -11.31 6.82 7.31
N GLU A 78 -10.80 6.43 8.47
CA GLU A 78 -9.69 7.12 9.13
C GLU A 78 -8.46 6.22 9.14
N GLU A 79 -7.29 6.85 9.08
CA GLU A 79 -5.96 6.21 9.15
C GLU A 79 -5.49 5.50 7.87
N ASP A 80 -6.22 5.65 6.77
CA ASP A 80 -5.79 5.20 5.44
C ASP A 80 -5.34 6.38 4.59
N THR A 81 -4.57 6.10 3.54
CA THR A 81 -4.24 7.12 2.55
C THR A 81 -5.32 7.19 1.49
N VAL A 82 -5.55 8.39 0.97
CA VAL A 82 -6.53 8.58 -0.11
C VAL A 82 -6.18 7.68 -1.30
N ARG A 83 -4.88 7.56 -1.61
CA ARG A 83 -4.36 6.83 -2.76
C ARG A 83 -4.58 5.32 -2.65
N SER A 84 -4.34 4.72 -1.48
CA SER A 84 -4.51 3.27 -1.33
C SER A 84 -5.97 2.84 -1.45
N ILE A 85 -6.88 3.61 -0.86
CA ILE A 85 -8.32 3.36 -0.95
C ILE A 85 -8.84 3.64 -2.35
N GLU A 86 -8.40 4.74 -3.00
CA GLU A 86 -8.76 5.04 -4.39
C GLU A 86 -8.49 3.85 -5.31
N ILE A 87 -7.31 3.23 -5.21
CA ILE A 87 -6.92 2.09 -6.04
C ILE A 87 -7.85 0.90 -5.84
N TRP A 88 -8.16 0.54 -4.59
CA TRP A 88 -9.10 -0.54 -4.30
C TRP A 88 -10.51 -0.23 -4.82
N LEU A 89 -11.02 0.97 -4.58
CA LEU A 89 -12.34 1.37 -5.05
C LEU A 89 -12.41 1.36 -6.58
N ARG A 90 -11.42 1.93 -7.28
CA ARG A 90 -11.38 1.90 -8.74
C ARG A 90 -11.27 0.49 -9.29
N HIS A 91 -10.54 -0.40 -8.62
CA HIS A 91 -10.49 -1.81 -9.00
C HIS A 91 -11.88 -2.45 -8.96
N PHE A 92 -12.63 -2.31 -7.86
CA PHE A 92 -13.97 -2.89 -7.73
C PHE A 92 -14.97 -2.32 -8.74
N HIS A 93 -14.76 -1.09 -9.20
CA HIS A 93 -15.61 -0.42 -10.16
C HIS A 93 -15.13 -0.55 -11.62
N GLY A 94 -14.02 -1.25 -11.87
CA GLY A 94 -13.47 -1.40 -13.22
C GLY A 94 -12.97 -0.10 -13.84
N THR A 95 -12.49 0.86 -13.02
CA THR A 95 -11.99 2.17 -13.46
C THR A 95 -10.53 2.43 -13.05
N LEU A 96 -9.77 1.36 -12.79
CA LEU A 96 -8.40 1.42 -12.29
C LEU A 96 -7.42 2.00 -13.32
N ASP A 97 -7.72 1.87 -14.60
CA ASP A 97 -6.93 2.32 -15.75
C ASP A 97 -6.77 3.85 -15.82
N VAL A 98 -7.60 4.60 -15.10
CA VAL A 98 -7.44 6.06 -14.90
C VAL A 98 -6.21 6.38 -14.05
N VAL A 99 -5.74 5.43 -13.23
CA VAL A 99 -4.57 5.60 -12.38
C VAL A 99 -3.29 5.31 -13.17
N THR A 100 -2.56 6.38 -13.44
CA THR A 100 -1.20 6.38 -13.99
C THR A 100 -0.22 5.67 -13.04
N LEU A 101 0.52 4.69 -13.58
CA LEU A 101 1.45 3.88 -12.78
C LEU A 101 2.65 4.68 -12.26
N ASP A 102 3.08 5.73 -12.97
CA ASP A 102 4.20 6.61 -12.58
C ASP A 102 3.90 7.43 -11.33
N ASP A 103 2.61 7.68 -11.04
CA ASP A 103 2.17 8.45 -9.89
C ASP A 103 2.03 7.60 -8.62
N ILE A 104 2.39 6.32 -8.67
CA ILE A 104 2.29 5.39 -7.56
C ILE A 104 3.66 5.13 -6.96
N SER A 105 3.86 5.61 -5.74
CA SER A 105 5.09 5.39 -4.99
C SER A 105 5.12 3.99 -4.36
N VAL A 106 6.32 3.54 -3.95
CA VAL A 106 6.45 2.29 -3.17
C VAL A 106 5.68 2.39 -1.85
N ALA A 107 5.64 3.56 -1.22
CA ALA A 107 4.87 3.79 0.00
C ALA A 107 3.36 3.59 -0.23
N ASP A 108 2.84 3.96 -1.40
CA ASP A 108 1.44 3.71 -1.75
C ASP A 108 1.15 2.21 -1.83
N ILE A 109 2.06 1.41 -2.40
CA ILE A 109 1.92 -0.06 -2.44
C ILE A 109 1.84 -0.66 -1.04
N TRP A 110 2.66 -0.19 -0.11
CA TRP A 110 2.59 -0.64 1.29
C TRP A 110 1.23 -0.29 1.92
N HIS A 111 0.68 0.89 1.66
CA HIS A 111 -0.66 1.27 2.12
C HIS A 111 -1.79 0.48 1.45
N ILE A 112 -1.63 0.07 0.17
CA ILE A 112 -2.59 -0.82 -0.51
C ILE A 112 -2.66 -2.18 0.19
N ILE A 113 -1.50 -2.71 0.60
CA ILE A 113 -1.42 -3.97 1.36
C ILE A 113 -2.09 -3.80 2.73
N LEU A 114 -1.79 -2.72 3.46
CA LEU A 114 -2.45 -2.44 4.74
C LEU A 114 -3.97 -2.33 4.62
N ALA A 115 -4.47 -1.62 3.60
CA ALA A 115 -5.89 -1.51 3.33
C ALA A 115 -6.51 -2.88 3.05
N SER A 116 -5.80 -3.74 2.31
CA SER A 116 -6.28 -5.09 2.04
C SER A 116 -6.44 -5.95 3.30
N ASP A 117 -5.49 -5.85 4.24
CA ASP A 117 -5.55 -6.60 5.49
C ASP A 117 -6.65 -6.03 6.42
N LYS A 118 -6.78 -4.69 6.47
CA LYS A 118 -7.78 -3.99 7.30
C LYS A 118 -9.21 -4.26 6.85
N TYR A 119 -9.45 -4.18 5.54
CA TYR A 119 -10.78 -4.28 4.94
C TYR A 119 -11.09 -5.66 4.36
N GLN A 120 -10.18 -6.63 4.52
CA GLN A 120 -10.33 -7.99 4.01
C GLN A 120 -10.53 -8.02 2.48
N PHE A 121 -9.83 -7.16 1.75
CA PHE A 121 -9.83 -7.19 0.29
C PHE A 121 -8.96 -8.34 -0.21
N ASN A 122 -9.40 -9.00 -1.28
CA ASN A 122 -8.62 -10.06 -1.89
C ASN A 122 -7.43 -9.48 -2.70
N ARG A 123 -6.22 -9.52 -2.11
CA ARG A 123 -4.98 -9.04 -2.75
C ARG A 123 -4.72 -9.61 -4.14
N ASN A 124 -5.16 -10.84 -4.41
CA ASN A 124 -4.96 -11.48 -5.71
C ASN A 124 -5.64 -10.73 -6.85
N ASP A 125 -6.71 -9.98 -6.57
CA ASP A 125 -7.43 -9.23 -7.60
C ASP A 125 -6.58 -8.09 -8.18
N LEU A 126 -5.60 -7.59 -7.41
CA LEU A 126 -4.64 -6.58 -7.86
C LEU A 126 -3.31 -7.13 -8.35
N LEU A 127 -3.06 -8.45 -8.33
CA LEU A 127 -1.76 -9.04 -8.68
C LEU A 127 -1.28 -8.61 -10.07
N GLN A 128 -2.14 -8.71 -11.10
CA GLN A 128 -1.74 -8.34 -12.47
C GLN A 128 -1.44 -6.84 -12.59
N TRP A 129 -2.21 -6.00 -11.88
CA TRP A 129 -1.93 -4.56 -11.82
C TRP A 129 -0.60 -4.29 -11.10
N PHE A 130 -0.34 -4.95 -9.97
CA PHE A 130 0.90 -4.85 -9.23
C PHE A 130 2.11 -5.28 -10.08
N ILE A 131 2.01 -6.36 -10.86
CA ILE A 131 3.10 -6.79 -11.76
C ILE A 131 3.41 -5.71 -12.81
N ARG A 132 2.37 -5.07 -13.39
CA ARG A 132 2.58 -3.96 -14.34
C ARG A 132 3.24 -2.77 -13.67
N TRP A 133 2.75 -2.35 -12.51
CA TRP A 133 3.36 -1.29 -11.72
C TRP A 133 4.82 -1.63 -11.35
N TYR A 134 5.09 -2.84 -10.88
CA TYR A 134 6.42 -3.30 -10.47
C TYR A 134 7.41 -3.20 -11.64
N ARG A 135 7.03 -3.66 -12.83
CA ARG A 135 7.86 -3.56 -14.03
C ARG A 135 8.15 -2.12 -14.41
N ASN A 136 7.15 -1.23 -14.28
CA ASN A 136 7.34 0.19 -14.52
C ASN A 136 8.31 0.81 -13.49
N ALA A 137 8.07 0.59 -12.20
CA ALA A 137 8.87 1.11 -11.10
C ALA A 137 10.34 0.63 -11.13
N THR A 138 10.59 -0.55 -11.68
CA THR A 138 11.93 -1.16 -11.77
C THR A 138 12.61 -0.95 -13.12
N ALA A 139 11.95 -0.32 -14.10
CA ALA A 139 12.48 -0.14 -15.45
C ALA A 139 13.79 0.68 -15.48
N ALA A 140 13.94 1.65 -14.57
CA ALA A 140 15.13 2.50 -14.47
C ALA A 140 16.27 1.87 -13.61
N GLY A 141 16.11 0.62 -13.19
CA GLY A 141 17.05 -0.13 -12.36
C GLY A 141 16.67 -0.17 -10.88
N ILE A 142 16.89 -1.32 -10.25
CA ILE A 142 16.42 -1.61 -8.88
C ILE A 142 17.36 -1.14 -7.76
N HIS A 143 18.53 -0.61 -8.10
CA HIS A 143 19.56 -0.17 -7.13
C HIS A 143 19.29 1.24 -6.59
N ARG A 144 18.31 1.95 -7.17
CA ARG A 144 17.96 3.30 -6.73
C ARG A 144 17.28 3.22 -5.36
N ASP A 145 17.72 4.04 -4.42
CA ASP A 145 17.04 4.32 -3.15
C ASP A 145 16.61 3.08 -2.33
N ASN A 146 17.44 2.03 -2.31
CA ASN A 146 17.14 0.75 -1.65
C ASN A 146 15.82 0.10 -2.12
N LEU A 147 15.44 0.31 -3.39
CA LEU A 147 14.17 -0.15 -3.95
C LEU A 147 13.98 -1.66 -3.79
N ALA A 148 15.04 -2.45 -3.98
CA ALA A 148 14.98 -3.90 -3.76
C ALA A 148 14.50 -4.28 -2.35
N LYS A 149 15.07 -3.65 -1.31
CA LYS A 149 14.67 -3.88 0.09
C LYS A 149 13.23 -3.45 0.38
N LYS A 150 12.77 -2.37 -0.26
CA LYS A 150 11.40 -1.85 -0.10
C LYS A 150 10.36 -2.70 -0.84
N LEU A 151 10.75 -3.45 -1.86
CA LEU A 151 9.85 -4.25 -2.70
C LEU A 151 9.74 -5.72 -2.28
N MET A 152 10.62 -6.23 -1.41
CA MET A 152 10.53 -7.62 -0.94
C MET A 152 9.17 -7.93 -0.29
N LEU A 153 8.71 -7.10 0.65
CA LEU A 153 7.41 -7.29 1.29
C LEU A 153 6.24 -7.19 0.29
N PRO A 154 6.17 -6.18 -0.59
CA PRO A 154 5.17 -6.17 -1.65
C PRO A 154 5.14 -7.42 -2.53
N CYS A 155 6.29 -7.90 -3.00
CA CYS A 155 6.33 -9.12 -3.81
C CYS A 155 5.85 -10.34 -3.03
N TYR A 156 6.18 -10.45 -1.75
CA TYR A 156 5.65 -11.51 -0.88
C TYR A 156 4.14 -11.37 -0.65
N ALA A 157 3.66 -10.17 -0.34
CA ALA A 157 2.26 -9.90 -0.02
C ALA A 157 1.31 -10.13 -1.20
N PHE A 158 1.75 -9.86 -2.43
CA PHE A 158 0.98 -10.13 -3.64
C PHE A 158 1.22 -11.54 -4.21
N ASP A 159 2.03 -12.38 -3.57
CA ASP A 159 2.44 -13.69 -4.09
C ASP A 159 3.11 -13.62 -5.48
N TYR A 160 3.88 -12.56 -5.73
CA TYR A 160 4.66 -12.40 -6.95
C TYR A 160 6.05 -13.04 -6.80
N ALA A 161 6.07 -14.36 -6.84
CA ALA A 161 7.28 -15.17 -6.62
C ALA A 161 8.47 -14.78 -7.52
N HIS A 162 8.23 -14.50 -8.80
CA HIS A 162 9.30 -14.10 -9.73
C HIS A 162 9.95 -12.78 -9.33
N GLY A 163 9.16 -11.78 -8.92
CA GLY A 163 9.71 -10.51 -8.43
C GLY A 163 10.48 -10.71 -7.14
N PHE A 164 9.93 -11.49 -6.20
CA PHE A 164 10.58 -11.79 -4.93
C PHE A 164 11.95 -12.48 -5.14
N GLN A 165 12.00 -13.46 -6.03
CA GLN A 165 13.24 -14.17 -6.36
C GLN A 165 14.29 -13.24 -7.00
N ASP A 166 13.91 -12.40 -7.96
CA ASP A 166 14.86 -11.49 -8.62
C ASP A 166 15.45 -10.48 -7.63
N LEU A 167 14.61 -9.91 -6.75
CA LEU A 167 15.06 -8.97 -5.72
C LEU A 167 16.01 -9.63 -4.72
N THR A 168 15.63 -10.78 -4.17
CA THR A 168 16.40 -11.47 -3.12
C THR A 168 17.71 -12.02 -3.65
N LYS A 169 17.72 -12.58 -4.86
CA LYS A 169 18.94 -13.01 -5.53
C LYS A 169 19.93 -11.85 -5.63
N ARG A 170 19.48 -10.69 -6.10
CA ARG A 170 20.38 -9.54 -6.27
C ARG A 170 20.89 -9.00 -4.94
N LEU A 171 20.03 -8.93 -3.92
CA LEU A 171 20.46 -8.54 -2.58
C LEU A 171 21.56 -9.46 -2.03
N ALA A 172 21.41 -10.78 -2.20
CA ALA A 172 22.38 -11.76 -1.72
C ALA A 172 23.76 -11.68 -2.38
N TYR A 173 23.80 -11.35 -3.68
CA TYR A 173 25.06 -11.30 -4.43
C TYR A 173 25.73 -9.92 -4.42
N GLU A 174 24.95 -8.84 -4.26
CA GLU A 174 25.45 -7.48 -4.52
C GLU A 174 25.52 -6.59 -3.27
N GLU A 175 24.78 -6.91 -2.20
CA GLU A 175 24.84 -6.16 -0.96
C GLU A 175 25.72 -6.82 0.11
N LYS A 176 26.49 -6.00 0.83
CA LYS A 176 27.23 -6.44 2.02
C LYS A 176 26.40 -6.19 3.27
N GLY A 177 26.04 -7.25 3.98
CA GLY A 177 25.35 -7.17 5.28
C GLY A 177 24.09 -8.02 5.35
N HIS A 178 23.29 -7.84 6.39
CA HIS A 178 22.04 -8.58 6.56
C HIS A 178 20.96 -8.10 5.58
N ILE A 179 20.36 -9.04 4.85
CA ILE A 179 19.17 -8.79 4.05
C ILE A 179 17.98 -8.54 4.98
N MET A 180 17.62 -7.27 5.11
CA MET A 180 16.39 -6.84 5.77
C MET A 180 15.59 -5.93 4.85
N GLU A 181 14.28 -6.02 4.96
CA GLU A 181 13.38 -5.09 4.28
C GLU A 181 13.52 -3.68 4.83
N ILE A 182 13.16 -2.70 4.01
CA ILE A 182 13.03 -1.31 4.43
C ILE A 182 11.57 -0.93 4.28
N ASN A 183 10.94 -0.63 5.41
CA ASN A 183 9.58 -0.12 5.44
C ASN A 183 9.60 1.39 5.06
N PRO A 184 8.97 1.80 3.96
CA PRO A 184 8.92 3.19 3.53
C PRO A 184 7.83 4.02 4.24
N ILE A 185 7.06 3.40 5.14
CA ILE A 185 5.94 4.05 5.85
C ILE A 185 6.12 3.94 7.37
N ASP A 186 5.54 4.88 8.10
CA ASP A 186 5.61 4.95 9.57
C ASP A 186 4.64 3.93 10.22
N ASN A 187 4.77 2.65 9.88
CA ASN A 187 3.96 1.57 10.45
C ASN A 187 4.81 0.33 10.81
N VAL A 188 5.08 0.17 12.11
CA VAL A 188 5.97 -0.87 12.67
C VAL A 188 5.38 -2.29 12.61
N ARG A 189 4.16 -2.49 12.08
CA ARG A 189 3.50 -3.81 12.09
C ARG A 189 3.61 -4.57 10.78
N LEU A 190 3.92 -3.90 9.67
CA LEU A 190 4.02 -4.56 8.37
C LEU A 190 5.48 -4.97 8.14
N HIS A 191 5.74 -6.27 8.26
CA HIS A 191 7.07 -6.85 8.14
C HIS A 191 7.01 -8.23 7.49
N LEU A 192 8.06 -8.61 6.76
CA LEU A 192 8.24 -9.97 6.30
C LEU A 192 8.30 -10.89 7.51
N PRO A 193 7.72 -12.10 7.44
CA PRO A 193 7.80 -13.05 8.53
C PRO A 193 9.28 -13.28 8.93
N PRO A 194 9.63 -13.29 10.23
CA PRO A 194 11.02 -13.45 10.69
C PRO A 194 11.72 -14.69 10.14
N ARG A 195 10.94 -15.74 9.85
CA ARG A 195 11.46 -16.96 9.22
C ARG A 195 12.01 -16.71 7.83
N ILE A 196 11.32 -15.92 7.01
CA ILE A 196 11.77 -15.56 5.66
C ILE A 196 13.03 -14.70 5.72
N ILE A 197 13.07 -13.71 6.64
CA ILE A 197 14.25 -12.86 6.85
C ILE A 197 15.49 -13.70 7.24
N ARG A 198 15.30 -14.67 8.13
CA ARG A 198 16.36 -15.58 8.57
C ARG A 198 16.85 -16.50 7.45
N GLU A 199 15.93 -17.03 6.64
CA GLU A 199 16.29 -17.86 5.49
C GLU A 199 17.13 -17.05 4.48
N LEU A 200 16.75 -15.81 4.17
CA LEU A 200 17.51 -14.90 3.31
C LEU A 200 18.91 -14.60 3.88
N SER A 201 18.99 -14.24 5.17
CA SER A 201 20.27 -13.92 5.83
C SER A 201 21.22 -15.13 5.95
N SER A 202 20.67 -16.34 6.05
CA SER A 202 21.46 -17.57 6.14
C SER A 202 22.13 -17.95 4.81
N GLN A 203 21.50 -17.62 3.67
CA GLN A 203 22.04 -17.90 2.33
C GLN A 203 23.29 -17.06 2.05
N ASP A 204 23.34 -15.80 2.49
CA ASP A 204 24.55 -14.96 2.42
C ASP A 204 25.69 -15.55 3.25
N THR A 205 25.36 -16.04 4.45
CA THR A 205 26.35 -16.59 5.40
C THR A 205 26.95 -17.91 4.90
N CYS A 206 26.14 -18.79 4.31
CA CYS A 206 26.62 -20.03 3.69
C CYS A 206 27.47 -19.76 2.43
N THR A 207 27.15 -18.73 1.65
CA THR A 207 27.91 -18.39 0.44
C THR A 207 29.26 -17.73 0.78
N LEU A 208 29.32 -16.95 1.87
CA LEU A 208 30.58 -16.42 2.41
C LEU A 208 31.51 -17.55 2.91
N HIS A 209 30.98 -18.63 3.50
CA HIS A 209 31.78 -19.80 3.89
C HIS A 209 32.32 -20.61 2.70
N LEU A 210 31.60 -20.68 1.58
CA LEU A 210 32.06 -21.37 0.38
C LEU A 210 33.16 -20.59 -0.38
N ASN A 211 33.14 -19.26 -0.33
CA ASN A 211 34.17 -18.42 -0.95
C ASN A 211 35.40 -18.19 -0.05
N ALA A 212 35.29 -18.37 1.27
CA ALA A 212 36.43 -18.30 2.19
C ALA A 212 37.31 -19.57 2.18
N ASN A 213 36.83 -20.68 1.61
CA ASN A 213 37.58 -21.94 1.46
C ASN A 213 38.24 -22.09 0.06
N LYS A 214 38.41 -21.00 -0.68
CA LYS A 214 39.06 -20.98 -2.01
C LYS A 214 40.29 -20.07 -2.12
N PHE A 215 40.88 -19.66 -0.99
CA PHE A 215 42.21 -19.03 -0.96
C PHE A 215 43.09 -19.68 0.10
#